data_AF-W2SIL7-F1
#
_entry.id   AF-W2SIL7-F1
#
_cell.length_a   1.000
_cell.length_b   1.000
_cell.length_c   1.000
_cell.angle_alpha   90.00
_cell.angle_beta   90.00
_cell.angle_gamma   90.00
#
_symmetry.space_group_name_H-M   'P 1'
#
loop_
_entity.id
_entity.type
_entity.pdbx_description
1 polymer ?
#
loop_
_entity_poly.entity_id
_entity_poly.type
_entity_poly.pdbx_seq_one_letter_code
_entity_poly.pdbx_strand_id
1 'polypeptide(L)'
;VLALNYGADVCYTEEIVDQKLLSSKRVVNNTLGTIDYCILDDIVLRIAPSREQKRCILQIGTNNGCSAAQVAKIIGTDVSGIDVNMGCPKPFSVHSGMGAALLTRLDRIKEQSETLNLVREIEKCGVAAIGVHGRRKDERDPHPCRLNEIREIARTVSIPVIAK
;
A
#
# COMPACT_ATOMS: atom_id res chain seq x y z
N VAL A 1 -0.21 -6.19 15.45
CA VAL A 1 -0.99 -6.38 16.71
C VAL A 1 -0.68 -5.45 17.90
N LEU A 2 0.56 -5.27 18.39
CA LEU A 2 0.81 -4.52 19.66
C LEU A 2 0.18 -3.11 19.68
N ALA A 3 0.34 -2.36 18.60
CA ALA A 3 -0.26 -1.03 18.46
C ALA A 3 -1.79 -1.04 18.59
N LEU A 4 -2.48 -2.09 18.10
CA LEU A 4 -3.92 -2.24 18.27
C LEU A 4 -4.32 -2.41 19.75
N ASN A 5 -3.49 -3.08 20.55
CA ASN A 5 -3.73 -3.22 21.99
C ASN A 5 -3.57 -1.87 22.72
N TYR A 6 -2.78 -0.96 22.18
CA TYR A 6 -2.59 0.40 22.71
C TYR A 6 -3.53 1.44 22.07
N GLY A 7 -4.57 1.00 21.34
CA GLY A 7 -5.63 1.88 20.85
C GLY A 7 -5.47 2.37 19.42
N ALA A 8 -4.55 1.82 18.62
CA ALA A 8 -4.55 2.09 17.18
C ALA A 8 -5.82 1.50 16.52
N ASP A 9 -6.51 2.31 15.72
CA ASP A 9 -7.70 1.89 14.98
C ASP A 9 -7.34 0.94 13.82
N VAL A 10 -6.22 1.21 13.16
CA VAL A 10 -5.66 0.41 12.05
C VAL A 10 -4.15 0.26 12.18
N CYS A 11 -3.60 -0.82 11.64
CA CYS A 11 -2.17 -1.05 11.53
C CYS A 11 -1.80 -1.38 10.09
N TYR A 12 -0.72 -0.78 9.62
CA TYR A 12 -0.13 -1.11 8.33
C TYR A 12 0.88 -2.24 8.47
N THR A 13 0.97 -3.10 7.46
CA THR A 13 2.13 -3.97 7.28
C THR A 13 3.37 -3.15 6.94
N GLU A 14 4.54 -3.78 6.94
CA GLU A 14 5.65 -3.28 6.15
C GLU A 14 5.30 -3.24 4.65
N GLU A 15 6.08 -2.50 3.86
CA GLU A 15 5.97 -2.56 2.40
C GLU A 15 6.44 -3.91 1.90
N ILE A 16 5.55 -4.62 1.19
CA ILE A 16 5.88 -5.91 0.56
C ILE A 16 5.78 -5.77 -0.96
N VAL A 17 6.81 -6.20 -1.67
CA VAL A 17 6.84 -6.21 -3.15
C VAL A 17 5.75 -7.13 -3.69
N ASP A 18 4.95 -6.63 -4.63
CA ASP A 18 3.84 -7.34 -5.26
C ASP A 18 4.23 -8.72 -5.82
N GLN A 19 5.36 -8.83 -6.49
CA GLN A 19 5.87 -10.09 -7.03
C GLN A 19 6.13 -11.14 -5.94
N LYS A 20 6.56 -10.73 -4.74
CA LYS A 20 6.77 -11.63 -3.60
C LYS A 20 5.41 -12.13 -3.08
N LEU A 21 4.40 -11.26 -3.02
CA LEU A 21 3.03 -11.66 -2.65
C LEU A 21 2.39 -12.58 -3.69
N LEU A 22 2.53 -12.27 -4.99
CA LEU A 22 1.98 -13.07 -6.08
C LEU A 22 2.64 -14.45 -6.20
N SER A 23 3.90 -14.56 -5.81
CA SER A 23 4.64 -15.84 -5.79
C SER A 23 4.39 -16.65 -4.51
N SER A 24 3.72 -16.07 -3.52
CA SER A 24 3.47 -16.72 -2.24
C SER A 24 2.24 -17.63 -2.29
N LYS A 25 2.22 -18.64 -1.43
CA LYS A 25 1.08 -19.53 -1.21
C LYS A 25 0.40 -19.17 0.10
N ARG A 26 -0.91 -18.99 0.05
CA ARG A 26 -1.76 -18.86 1.25
C ARG A 26 -1.87 -20.19 1.99
N VAL A 27 -1.53 -20.19 3.27
CA VAL A 27 -1.54 -21.35 4.17
C VAL A 27 -2.27 -20.97 5.45
N VAL A 28 -3.26 -21.78 5.85
CA VAL A 28 -3.91 -21.62 7.16
C VAL A 28 -3.10 -22.40 8.19
N ASN A 29 -2.56 -21.68 9.18
CA ASN A 29 -1.75 -22.24 10.25
C ASN A 29 -2.60 -22.42 11.51
N ASN A 30 -3.16 -23.63 11.68
CA ASN A 30 -4.05 -23.94 12.80
C ASN A 30 -3.34 -23.90 14.16
N THR A 31 -2.03 -24.20 14.21
CA THR A 31 -1.25 -24.19 15.45
C THR A 31 -1.11 -22.78 16.03
N LEU A 32 -0.91 -21.78 15.15
CA LEU A 32 -0.77 -20.38 15.56
C LEU A 32 -2.08 -19.58 15.45
N GLY A 33 -3.11 -20.15 14.81
CA GLY A 33 -4.33 -19.44 14.48
C GLY A 33 -4.09 -18.28 13.50
N THR A 34 -3.17 -18.45 12.54
CA THR A 34 -2.77 -17.42 11.57
C THR A 34 -3.06 -17.83 10.14
N ILE A 35 -3.06 -16.83 9.25
CA ILE A 35 -2.98 -17.01 7.81
C ILE A 35 -1.60 -16.54 7.38
N ASP A 36 -0.85 -17.45 6.77
CA ASP A 36 0.53 -17.23 6.34
C ASP A 36 0.59 -17.24 4.81
N TYR A 37 1.29 -16.28 4.23
CA TYR A 37 1.64 -16.26 2.82
C TYR A 37 3.12 -16.61 2.72
N CYS A 38 3.42 -17.79 2.18
CA CYS A 38 4.77 -18.35 2.22
C CYS A 38 5.36 -18.55 0.84
N ILE A 39 6.68 -18.35 0.69
CA ILE A 39 7.46 -18.83 -0.44
C ILE A 39 8.45 -19.85 0.12
N LEU A 40 8.30 -21.12 -0.27
CA LEU A 40 9.06 -22.22 0.34
C LEU A 40 8.91 -22.17 1.87
N ASP A 41 10.01 -21.95 2.59
CA ASP A 41 10.06 -21.86 4.05
C ASP A 41 10.02 -20.41 4.58
N ASP A 42 10.04 -19.40 3.71
CA ASP A 42 9.98 -17.98 4.09
C ASP A 42 8.54 -17.48 4.23
N ILE A 43 8.27 -16.75 5.31
CA ILE A 43 6.96 -16.12 5.57
C ILE A 43 7.01 -14.71 5.01
N VAL A 44 6.26 -14.46 3.95
CA VAL A 44 6.14 -13.15 3.30
C VAL A 44 5.21 -12.24 4.09
N LEU A 45 4.07 -12.77 4.53
CA LEU A 45 3.06 -12.05 5.30
C LEU A 45 2.37 -13.03 6.24
N ARG A 46 2.21 -12.64 7.50
CA ARG A 46 1.41 -13.37 8.49
C ARG A 46 0.37 -12.45 9.07
N ILE A 47 -0.87 -12.94 9.11
CA ILE A 47 -2.01 -12.23 9.66
C ILE A 47 -2.60 -13.09 10.77
N ALA A 48 -2.86 -12.49 11.93
CA ALA A 48 -3.65 -13.13 13.00
C ALA A 48 -5.13 -12.72 12.88
N PRO A 49 -6.02 -13.53 12.26
CA PRO A 49 -7.33 -13.04 11.84
C PRO A 49 -8.21 -12.59 13.00
N SER A 50 -8.17 -13.33 14.11
CA SER A 50 -8.90 -13.00 15.34
C SER A 50 -8.45 -11.69 16.00
N ARG A 51 -7.27 -11.17 15.65
CA ARG A 51 -6.67 -9.99 16.31
C ARG A 51 -6.63 -8.75 15.42
N GLU A 52 -6.32 -8.92 14.13
CA GLU A 52 -5.98 -7.78 13.26
C GLU A 52 -6.60 -7.78 11.86
N GLN A 53 -7.24 -8.85 11.35
CA GLN A 53 -7.76 -8.89 9.97
C GLN A 53 -8.61 -7.65 9.62
N LYS A 54 -9.56 -7.29 10.49
CA LYS A 54 -10.46 -6.14 10.30
C LYS A 54 -9.80 -4.76 10.48
N ARG A 55 -8.50 -4.73 10.78
CA ARG A 55 -7.73 -3.51 11.10
C ARG A 55 -6.35 -3.51 10.45
N CYS A 56 -6.05 -4.49 9.59
CA CYS A 56 -4.77 -4.64 8.92
C CYS A 56 -4.85 -4.01 7.53
N ILE A 57 -3.96 -3.08 7.22
CA ILE A 57 -3.81 -2.50 5.88
C ILE A 57 -2.52 -3.06 5.28
N LEU A 58 -2.63 -3.79 4.17
CA LEU A 58 -1.48 -4.32 3.45
C LEU A 58 -0.85 -3.23 2.58
N GLN A 59 0.38 -2.82 2.89
CA GLN A 59 1.15 -1.91 2.05
C GLN A 59 1.95 -2.69 1.00
N ILE A 60 1.71 -2.43 -0.29
CA ILE A 60 2.37 -3.09 -1.41
C ILE A 60 3.31 -2.15 -2.17
N GLY A 61 4.50 -2.64 -2.50
CA GLY A 61 5.37 -2.02 -3.50
C GLY A 61 5.06 -2.62 -4.86
N THR A 62 4.61 -1.80 -5.82
CA THR A 62 4.28 -2.26 -7.17
C THR A 62 4.68 -1.21 -8.19
N ASN A 63 4.83 -1.62 -9.45
CA ASN A 63 5.03 -0.72 -10.59
C ASN A 63 3.98 -0.94 -11.70
N ASN A 64 2.98 -1.80 -11.44
CA ASN A 64 2.07 -2.34 -12.43
C ASN A 64 0.67 -2.52 -11.83
N GLY A 65 -0.32 -1.79 -12.38
CA GLY A 65 -1.70 -1.85 -11.91
C GLY A 65 -2.34 -3.24 -11.99
N CYS A 66 -1.98 -4.06 -12.98
CA CYS A 66 -2.47 -5.44 -13.09
C CYS A 66 -1.92 -6.31 -11.95
N SER A 67 -0.64 -6.17 -11.61
CA SER A 67 -0.04 -6.88 -10.47
C SER A 67 -0.70 -6.45 -9.15
N ALA A 68 -0.93 -5.16 -8.95
CA ALA A 68 -1.64 -4.62 -7.80
C ALA A 68 -3.05 -5.21 -7.66
N ALA A 69 -3.82 -5.26 -8.75
CA ALA A 69 -5.16 -5.84 -8.78
C ALA A 69 -5.14 -7.35 -8.48
N GLN A 70 -4.13 -8.08 -8.98
CA GLN A 70 -3.97 -9.50 -8.67
C GLN A 70 -3.66 -9.73 -7.19
N VAL A 71 -2.77 -8.92 -6.58
CA VAL A 71 -2.51 -8.95 -5.14
C VAL A 71 -3.80 -8.70 -4.35
N ALA A 72 -4.59 -7.71 -4.78
CA ALA A 72 -5.88 -7.43 -4.16
C ALA A 72 -6.85 -8.61 -4.20
N LYS A 73 -6.87 -9.34 -5.31
CA LYS A 73 -7.71 -10.52 -5.46
C LYS A 73 -7.30 -11.68 -4.54
N ILE A 74 -6.01 -11.88 -4.26
CA ILE A 74 -5.52 -13.03 -3.49
C ILE A 74 -5.45 -12.79 -1.97
N ILE A 75 -5.31 -11.54 -1.54
CA ILE A 75 -5.11 -11.19 -0.11
C ILE A 75 -6.22 -10.30 0.44
N GLY A 76 -7.00 -9.62 -0.42
CA GLY A 76 -7.97 -8.62 0.01
C GLY A 76 -9.03 -9.10 1.00
N THR A 77 -9.31 -10.40 1.07
CA THR A 77 -10.24 -11.00 2.04
C THR A 77 -9.63 -11.21 3.44
N ASP A 78 -8.31 -11.23 3.55
CA ASP A 78 -7.59 -11.49 4.80
C ASP A 78 -7.08 -10.21 5.46
N VAL A 79 -7.23 -9.06 4.81
CA VAL A 79 -6.90 -7.72 5.32
C VAL A 79 -8.10 -6.78 5.22
N SER A 80 -8.04 -5.65 5.91
CA SER A 80 -9.10 -4.63 5.89
C SER A 80 -8.94 -3.61 4.77
N GLY A 81 -7.77 -3.56 4.14
CA GLY A 81 -7.48 -2.63 3.05
C GLY A 81 -6.12 -2.89 2.42
N ILE A 82 -5.90 -2.31 1.26
CA ILE A 82 -4.64 -2.38 0.52
C ILE A 82 -4.19 -0.96 0.23
N ASP A 83 -2.93 -0.70 0.51
CA ASP A 83 -2.22 0.54 0.28
C ASP A 83 -1.12 0.31 -0.75
N VAL A 84 -0.96 1.24 -1.70
CA VAL A 84 0.11 1.16 -2.69
C VAL A 84 1.20 2.14 -2.32
N ASN A 85 2.40 1.64 -1.99
CA ASN A 85 3.54 2.50 -1.73
C ASN A 85 4.01 3.15 -3.03
N MET A 86 3.78 4.46 -3.14
CA MET A 86 4.28 5.28 -4.24
C MET A 86 5.46 6.17 -3.84
N GLY A 87 5.90 6.15 -2.58
CA GLY A 87 6.83 7.14 -2.03
C GLY A 87 8.26 6.65 -1.76
N CYS A 88 8.53 5.35 -1.76
CA CYS A 88 9.81 4.81 -1.30
C CYS A 88 10.98 5.18 -2.25
N PRO A 89 11.96 6.00 -1.82
CA PRO A 89 13.07 6.46 -2.67
C PRO A 89 14.27 5.51 -2.65
N LYS A 90 14.20 4.41 -1.90
CA LYS A 90 15.34 3.54 -1.68
C LYS A 90 15.80 2.96 -3.02
N PRO A 91 17.12 2.80 -3.25
CA PRO A 91 17.65 2.35 -4.54
C PRO A 91 17.02 1.07 -5.06
N PHE A 92 16.74 0.08 -4.20
CA PHE A 92 16.09 -1.17 -4.61
C PHE A 92 14.66 -0.95 -5.16
N SER A 93 13.89 -0.05 -4.53
CA SER A 93 12.53 0.28 -4.97
C SER A 93 12.59 1.05 -6.29
N VAL A 94 13.51 2.02 -6.39
CA VAL A 94 13.64 2.87 -7.58
C VAL A 94 14.13 2.08 -8.79
N HIS A 95 15.11 1.18 -8.61
CA HIS A 95 15.66 0.35 -9.68
C HIS A 95 14.62 -0.62 -10.26
N SER A 96 13.72 -1.12 -9.42
CA SER A 96 12.62 -1.99 -9.83
C SER A 96 11.36 -1.24 -10.28
N GLY A 97 11.39 0.08 -10.41
CA GLY A 97 10.22 0.85 -10.90
C GLY A 97 9.13 1.09 -9.85
N MET A 98 9.33 0.71 -8.59
CA MET A 98 8.36 0.74 -7.50
C MET A 98 8.58 1.93 -6.54
N GLY A 99 7.65 2.16 -5.62
CA GLY A 99 7.79 3.25 -4.64
C GLY A 99 7.91 4.58 -5.37
N ALA A 100 8.89 5.40 -5.01
CA ALA A 100 9.11 6.67 -5.70
C ALA A 100 9.52 6.51 -7.16
N ALA A 101 9.84 5.30 -7.65
CA ALA A 101 9.99 5.11 -9.09
C ALA A 101 8.70 5.18 -9.88
N LEU A 102 7.56 4.77 -9.27
CA LEU A 102 6.24 5.11 -9.78
C LEU A 102 6.16 6.62 -9.94
N LEU A 103 6.55 7.35 -8.88
CA LEU A 103 6.63 8.80 -8.93
C LEU A 103 7.62 9.32 -9.97
N THR A 104 8.70 8.64 -10.39
CA THR A 104 9.57 9.16 -11.49
C THR A 104 8.95 9.12 -12.86
N ARG A 105 8.13 8.10 -13.17
CA ARG A 105 7.28 8.17 -14.37
C ARG A 105 6.28 9.31 -14.24
N LEU A 106 5.87 9.60 -13.01
CA LEU A 106 5.07 10.75 -12.62
C LEU A 106 5.92 12.00 -12.28
N ASP A 107 7.24 12.04 -12.47
CA ASP A 107 8.02 13.28 -12.33
C ASP A 107 7.88 14.08 -13.65
N ARG A 108 7.26 13.43 -14.66
CA ARG A 108 6.54 14.09 -15.75
C ARG A 108 5.19 14.68 -15.31
N ILE A 109 4.60 14.17 -14.22
CA ILE A 109 3.50 14.81 -13.48
C ILE A 109 4.03 16.04 -12.75
N LYS A 110 4.32 17.06 -13.54
CA LYS A 110 4.63 18.39 -13.03
C LYS A 110 3.34 19.09 -12.59
N GLU A 111 2.19 18.61 -13.03
CA GLU A 111 0.91 19.25 -12.84
C GLU A 111 -0.01 18.47 -11.89
N GLN A 112 -0.64 19.19 -10.97
CA GLN A 112 -1.67 18.66 -10.06
C GLN A 112 -2.75 17.82 -10.80
N SER A 113 -3.09 18.20 -12.03
CA SER A 113 -4.07 17.54 -12.88
C SER A 113 -3.79 16.05 -13.12
N GLU A 114 -2.53 15.68 -13.37
CA GLU A 114 -2.18 14.30 -13.67
C GLU A 114 -2.15 13.44 -12.40
N THR A 115 -1.79 14.01 -11.23
CA THR A 115 -1.90 13.32 -9.93
C THR A 115 -3.35 12.97 -9.64
N LEU A 116 -4.26 13.93 -9.91
CA LEU A 116 -5.70 13.71 -9.76
C LEU A 116 -6.24 12.64 -10.73
N ASN A 117 -5.69 12.56 -11.96
CA ASN A 117 -6.06 11.50 -12.90
C ASN A 117 -5.57 10.13 -12.43
N LEU A 118 -4.34 10.05 -11.92
CA LEU A 118 -3.80 8.79 -11.39
C LEU A 118 -4.67 8.22 -10.26
N VAL A 119 -5.04 9.04 -9.27
CA VAL A 119 -5.84 8.56 -8.14
C VAL A 119 -7.24 8.10 -8.57
N ARG A 120 -7.81 8.69 -9.63
CA ARG A 120 -9.05 8.19 -10.25
C ARG A 120 -8.86 6.84 -10.94
N GLU A 121 -7.76 6.63 -11.66
CA GLU A 121 -7.48 5.33 -12.28
C GLU A 121 -7.25 4.24 -11.23
N ILE A 122 -6.57 4.58 -10.13
CA ILE A 122 -6.41 3.66 -8.98
C ILE A 122 -7.77 3.32 -8.36
N GLU A 123 -8.63 4.31 -8.14
CA GLU A 123 -10.00 4.10 -7.64
C GLU A 123 -10.81 3.18 -8.57
N LYS A 124 -10.72 3.36 -9.90
CA LYS A 124 -11.39 2.50 -10.89
C LYS A 124 -10.95 1.03 -10.81
N CYS A 125 -9.79 0.73 -10.26
CA CYS A 125 -9.36 -0.65 -9.99
C CYS A 125 -10.11 -1.31 -8.82
N GLY A 126 -10.97 -0.59 -8.11
CA GLY A 126 -11.80 -1.10 -7.01
C GLY A 126 -11.08 -1.19 -5.67
N VAL A 127 -10.05 -0.35 -5.45
CA VAL A 127 -9.35 -0.32 -4.17
C VAL A 127 -10.26 0.25 -3.06
N ALA A 128 -10.14 -0.26 -1.84
CA ALA A 128 -11.00 0.13 -0.72
C ALA A 128 -10.61 1.47 -0.07
N ALA A 129 -9.38 1.94 -0.26
CA ALA A 129 -8.84 3.22 0.21
C ALA A 129 -7.54 3.53 -0.57
N ILE A 130 -7.06 4.77 -0.49
CA ILE A 130 -5.75 5.18 -1.03
C ILE A 130 -4.92 5.85 0.08
N GLY A 131 -3.71 5.36 0.34
CA GLY A 131 -2.74 6.12 1.14
C GLY A 131 -1.99 7.14 0.29
N VAL A 132 -1.82 8.35 0.80
CA VAL A 132 -1.09 9.44 0.14
C VAL A 132 0.02 9.90 1.06
N HIS A 133 1.27 9.70 0.63
CA HIS A 133 2.41 10.32 1.29
C HIS A 133 2.49 11.80 0.89
N GLY A 134 2.41 12.71 1.85
CA GLY A 134 2.33 14.15 1.58
C GLY A 134 3.66 14.81 1.18
N ARG A 135 4.60 14.06 0.62
CA ARG A 135 5.89 14.57 0.14
C ARG A 135 6.20 13.99 -1.23
N ARG A 136 6.84 14.80 -2.07
CA ARG A 136 7.40 14.38 -3.35
C ARG A 136 8.58 13.44 -3.14
N LYS A 137 8.96 12.75 -4.21
CA LYS A 137 10.07 11.79 -4.21
C LYS A 137 11.36 12.37 -3.65
N ASP A 138 11.69 13.61 -4.00
CA ASP A 138 12.90 14.33 -3.61
C ASP A 138 12.79 15.01 -2.23
N GLU A 139 11.58 15.07 -1.64
CA GLU A 139 11.31 15.68 -0.34
C GLU A 139 11.52 14.68 0.81
N ARG A 140 12.24 15.12 1.85
CA ARG A 140 12.55 14.37 3.10
C ARG A 140 12.37 15.27 4.30
N ASP A 141 12.51 14.77 5.53
CA ASP A 141 12.72 15.65 6.67
C ASP A 141 13.87 16.65 6.37
N PRO A 142 13.67 17.98 6.52
CA PRO A 142 12.57 18.67 7.22
C PRO A 142 11.42 19.21 6.34
N HIS A 143 11.34 18.84 5.06
CA HIS A 143 10.31 19.30 4.13
C HIS A 143 8.89 19.05 4.69
N PRO A 144 8.00 20.06 4.61
CA PRO A 144 6.66 19.96 5.16
C PRO A 144 5.78 19.00 4.34
N CYS A 145 4.79 18.42 5.01
CA CYS A 145 3.73 17.66 4.34
C CYS A 145 2.82 18.60 3.54
N ARG A 146 2.54 18.25 2.28
CA ARG A 146 1.72 18.98 1.32
C ARG A 146 0.22 18.71 1.55
N LEU A 147 -0.27 19.18 2.70
CA LEU A 147 -1.65 18.96 3.14
C LEU A 147 -2.72 19.43 2.13
N ASN A 148 -2.44 20.49 1.38
CA ASN A 148 -3.35 20.97 0.34
C ASN A 148 -3.48 19.98 -0.82
N GLU A 149 -2.38 19.33 -1.23
CA GLU A 149 -2.41 18.34 -2.30
C GLU A 149 -3.18 17.09 -1.86
N ILE A 150 -2.97 16.62 -0.62
CA ILE A 150 -3.74 15.52 -0.03
C ILE A 150 -5.24 15.85 0.02
N ARG A 151 -5.58 17.08 0.43
CA ARG A 151 -6.98 17.54 0.49
C ARG A 151 -7.64 17.49 -0.88
N GLU A 152 -6.95 17.91 -1.93
CA GLU A 152 -7.48 17.89 -3.29
C GLU A 152 -7.62 16.45 -3.82
N ILE A 153 -6.71 15.55 -3.46
CA ILE A 153 -6.86 14.11 -3.75
C ILE A 153 -8.10 13.55 -3.04
N ALA A 154 -8.28 13.84 -1.75
CA ALA A 154 -9.43 13.39 -0.97
C ALA A 154 -10.78 13.93 -1.49
N ARG A 155 -10.80 15.10 -2.14
CA ARG A 155 -11.99 15.63 -2.82
C ARG A 155 -12.25 14.97 -4.18
N THR A 156 -11.24 14.35 -4.76
CA THR A 156 -11.29 13.83 -6.13
C THR A 156 -11.82 12.40 -6.20
N VAL A 157 -11.55 11.59 -5.17
CA VAL A 157 -11.98 10.19 -5.09
C VAL A 157 -13.12 10.03 -4.08
N SER A 158 -13.95 9.00 -4.28
CA SER A 158 -15.06 8.64 -3.39
C SER A 158 -14.68 7.70 -2.25
N ILE A 159 -13.51 7.07 -2.36
CA ILE A 159 -12.95 6.16 -1.37
C ILE A 159 -12.11 6.89 -0.30
N PRO A 160 -11.97 6.34 0.92
CA PRO A 160 -11.15 6.93 1.97
C PRO A 160 -9.69 7.21 1.54
N VAL A 161 -9.18 8.38 1.92
CA VAL A 161 -7.78 8.77 1.73
C VAL A 161 -7.05 8.81 3.07
N ILE A 162 -5.91 8.12 3.16
CA ILE A 162 -5.11 8.02 4.39
C ILE A 162 -3.81 8.81 4.19
N ALA A 163 -3.69 9.95 4.87
CA ALA A 163 -2.50 10.80 4.81
C ALA A 163 -1.32 10.16 5.57
N LYS A 164 -0.13 10.12 4.96
CA LYS A 164 1.11 9.58 5.54
C LYS A 164 2.33 10.45 5.19
#